data_AF-A0A3E2V866-F1
#
_entry.id   AF-A0A3E2V866-F1
#
_cell.length_a   1.000
_cell.length_b   1.000
_cell.length_c   1.000
_cell.angle_alpha   90.00
_cell.angle_beta   90.00
_cell.angle_gamma   90.00
#
_symmetry.space_group_name_H-M   'P 1'
#
loop_
_entity.id
_entity.type
_entity.pdbx_description
1 polymer ?
#
loop_
_entity_poly.entity_id
_entity_poly.type
_entity_poly.pdbx_seq_one_letter_code
_entity_poly.pdbx_strand_id
1 'polypeptide(L)'
;MMGRSATDPALSSKIPTFAGLIFKVYDNAGASREYSTRDFNLVPLNPLHVNAFEEKYETMDFPSYHGTPEKAPLGKRVFQNSTGSWDFYYVADGVPHSSWDDYGRHAMDDVRERCGIPDKTEQSIRLYPDWSSREGDWTSTYFRLMRIIQGRECEVRMELGGTVLSTAQTRSYKGRCWISNVKNGNDGRVTLTISYDFQPPADMLS
;
A
#
# COMPACT_ATOMS: atom_id res chain seq x y z
N MET A 1 -6.28 43.10 18.00
CA MET A 1 -5.55 43.17 16.72
C MET A 1 -6.03 42.02 15.84
N MET A 2 -6.67 42.34 14.71
CA MET A 2 -7.00 41.38 13.66
C MET A 2 -5.73 41.02 12.86
N GLY A 3 -5.72 39.81 12.30
CA GLY A 3 -5.04 39.56 11.01
C GLY A 3 -3.87 38.58 11.05
N ARG A 4 -4.18 37.28 10.89
CA ARG A 4 -3.70 36.49 9.75
C ARG A 4 -4.54 35.21 9.64
N SER A 5 -5.54 35.30 8.76
CA SER A 5 -6.09 34.16 8.05
C SER A 5 -4.99 33.58 7.16
N ALA A 6 -4.48 32.42 7.52
CA ALA A 6 -4.15 31.38 6.58
C ALA A 6 -5.11 30.27 6.99
N THR A 7 -6.23 30.05 6.32
CA THR A 7 -6.28 29.03 5.26
C THR A 7 -5.04 28.14 5.29
N ASP A 8 -4.86 27.41 6.39
CA ASP A 8 -4.29 26.08 6.28
C ASP A 8 -5.17 25.40 5.24
N PRO A 9 -4.64 25.01 4.09
CA PRO A 9 -5.45 24.29 3.13
C PRO A 9 -5.84 23.03 3.88
N ALA A 10 -7.08 22.99 4.36
CA ALA A 10 -7.78 21.75 4.61
C ALA A 10 -7.35 20.83 3.48
N LEU A 11 -6.60 19.79 3.84
CA LEU A 11 -6.32 18.59 3.07
C LEU A 11 -6.95 18.73 1.69
N SER A 12 -6.19 19.21 0.69
CA SER A 12 -6.66 19.32 -0.69
C SER A 12 -7.52 18.09 -0.96
N SER A 13 -8.83 18.29 -1.10
CA SER A 13 -9.90 17.32 -0.81
C SER A 13 -9.99 16.14 -1.78
N LYS A 14 -8.90 15.87 -2.49
CA LYS A 14 -8.69 14.74 -3.37
C LYS A 14 -7.23 14.31 -3.30
N ILE A 15 -7.01 13.11 -2.77
CA ILE A 15 -5.72 12.41 -2.92
C ILE A 15 -5.47 12.29 -4.44
N PRO A 16 -4.30 12.72 -4.95
CA PRO A 16 -4.05 12.72 -6.39
C PRO A 16 -4.26 11.34 -7.04
N THR A 17 -4.74 11.31 -8.29
CA THR A 17 -5.07 10.07 -8.99
C THR A 17 -3.87 9.18 -9.33
N PHE A 18 -2.66 9.72 -9.32
CA PHE A 18 -1.42 8.96 -9.46
C PHE A 18 -0.89 8.42 -8.12
N ALA A 19 -1.50 8.81 -6.99
CA ALA A 19 -1.01 8.52 -5.64
C ALA A 19 -1.89 7.47 -4.92
N GLY A 20 -2.34 6.44 -5.64
CA GLY A 20 -3.17 5.39 -5.05
C GLY A 20 -3.11 4.06 -5.80
N LEU A 21 -3.39 2.99 -5.08
CA LEU A 21 -3.47 1.62 -5.61
C LEU A 21 -4.93 1.23 -5.73
N ILE A 22 -5.27 0.48 -6.77
CA ILE A 22 -6.57 -0.16 -6.91
C ILE A 22 -6.37 -1.67 -6.84
N PHE A 23 -6.90 -2.30 -5.80
CA PHE A 23 -6.89 -3.74 -5.60
C PHE A 23 -8.14 -4.34 -6.21
N LYS A 24 -7.98 -5.14 -7.26
CA LYS A 24 -9.04 -6.01 -7.79
C LYS A 24 -8.88 -7.38 -7.15
N VAL A 25 -9.79 -7.71 -6.24
CA VAL A 25 -9.79 -8.95 -5.47
C VAL A 25 -10.93 -9.83 -5.92
N TYR A 26 -10.64 -11.11 -6.13
CA TYR A 26 -11.62 -12.11 -6.54
C TYR A 26 -12.17 -12.83 -5.31
N ASP A 27 -13.47 -13.07 -5.28
CA ASP A 27 -14.10 -13.95 -4.30
C ASP A 27 -14.05 -15.43 -4.73
N ASN A 28 -14.48 -16.32 -3.85
CA ASN A 28 -14.47 -17.76 -4.10
C ASN A 28 -15.41 -18.18 -5.24
N ALA A 29 -16.35 -17.33 -5.62
CA ALA A 29 -17.27 -17.54 -6.75
C ALA A 29 -16.72 -16.94 -8.07
N GLY A 30 -15.52 -16.35 -8.04
CA GLY A 30 -14.87 -15.73 -9.19
C GLY A 30 -15.34 -14.31 -9.49
N ALA A 31 -16.22 -13.72 -8.67
CA ALA A 31 -16.62 -12.33 -8.83
C ALA A 31 -15.52 -11.41 -8.29
N SER A 32 -15.17 -10.38 -9.06
CA SER A 32 -14.16 -9.41 -8.64
C SER A 32 -14.78 -8.17 -8.03
N ARG A 33 -14.13 -7.62 -6.99
CA ARG A 33 -14.42 -6.28 -6.45
C ARG A 33 -13.16 -5.44 -6.47
N GLU A 34 -13.31 -4.17 -6.81
CA GLU A 34 -12.23 -3.19 -6.78
C GLU A 34 -12.28 -2.38 -5.49
N TYR A 35 -11.11 -2.12 -4.91
CA TYR A 35 -10.95 -1.32 -3.71
C TYR A 35 -9.78 -0.36 -3.91
N SER A 36 -10.00 0.95 -3.76
CA SER A 36 -8.93 1.93 -3.86
C SER A 36 -8.37 2.29 -2.49
N THR A 37 -7.05 2.48 -2.38
CA THR A 37 -6.44 3.08 -1.18
C THR A 37 -7.02 4.47 -0.88
N ARG A 38 -7.54 5.17 -1.89
CA ARG A 38 -8.19 6.49 -1.72
C ARG A 38 -9.52 6.39 -0.99
N ASP A 39 -10.30 5.34 -1.25
CA ASP A 39 -11.58 5.09 -0.57
C ASP A 39 -11.38 4.76 0.92
N PHE A 40 -10.12 4.53 1.31
CA PHE A 40 -9.69 4.30 2.70
C PHE A 40 -8.95 5.50 3.29
N ASN A 41 -8.92 6.65 2.61
CA ASN A 41 -8.14 7.82 2.99
C ASN A 41 -6.67 7.52 3.28
N LEU A 42 -6.10 6.57 2.52
CA LEU A 42 -4.68 6.24 2.59
C LEU A 42 -3.89 7.06 1.58
N VAL A 43 -2.92 7.80 2.10
CA VAL A 43 -2.01 8.61 1.31
C VAL A 43 -0.62 7.96 1.32
N PRO A 44 0.00 7.70 0.16
CA PRO A 44 1.33 7.10 0.13
C PRO A 44 2.39 8.09 0.64
N LEU A 45 3.36 7.59 1.40
CA LEU A 45 4.49 8.38 1.88
C LEU A 45 5.51 8.66 0.78
N ASN A 46 5.63 7.73 -0.17
CA ASN A 46 6.60 7.76 -1.26
C ASN A 46 5.92 7.50 -2.61
N PRO A 47 6.53 7.89 -3.75
CA PRO A 47 6.04 7.53 -5.06
C PRO A 47 5.81 6.02 -5.21
N LEU A 48 4.62 5.65 -5.66
CA LEU A 48 4.23 4.26 -5.82
C LEU A 48 4.94 3.64 -7.03
N HIS A 49 5.70 2.58 -6.80
CA HIS A 49 6.41 1.83 -7.82
C HIS A 49 6.57 0.35 -7.44
N VAL A 50 6.76 -0.51 -8.43
CA VAL A 50 7.09 -1.93 -8.23
C VAL A 50 8.58 -2.12 -8.51
N ASN A 51 9.25 -2.89 -7.66
CA ASN A 51 10.66 -3.24 -7.85
C ASN A 51 10.86 -3.98 -9.17
N ALA A 52 12.05 -3.88 -9.75
CA ALA A 52 12.36 -4.61 -10.98
C ALA A 52 12.24 -6.12 -10.77
N PHE A 53 11.79 -6.84 -11.80
CA PHE A 53 11.79 -8.30 -11.80
C PHE A 53 13.20 -8.80 -12.12
N GLU A 54 13.78 -9.60 -11.23
CA GLU A 54 15.13 -10.12 -11.38
C GLU A 54 15.14 -11.38 -12.25
N GLU A 55 16.01 -11.41 -13.27
CA GLU A 55 16.19 -12.59 -14.11
C GLU A 55 16.92 -13.69 -13.33
N LYS A 56 16.37 -14.90 -13.36
CA LYS A 56 17.00 -16.10 -12.82
C LYS A 56 18.01 -16.61 -13.84
N TYR A 57 19.28 -16.69 -13.44
CA TYR A 57 20.33 -17.37 -14.18
C TYR A 57 20.61 -18.73 -13.53
N GLU A 58 20.83 -19.77 -14.32
CA GLU A 58 21.50 -20.98 -13.83
C GLU A 58 23.00 -20.83 -14.09
N THR A 59 23.79 -20.69 -13.03
CA THR A 59 25.25 -20.79 -13.13
C THR A 59 25.62 -22.28 -13.16
N MET A 60 26.11 -22.76 -14.29
CA MET A 60 26.83 -24.03 -14.31
C MET A 60 28.20 -23.81 -13.66
N ASP A 61 28.44 -24.48 -12.52
CA ASP A 61 29.76 -24.50 -11.90
C ASP A 61 30.70 -25.37 -12.73
N PHE A 62 31.56 -24.74 -13.51
CA PHE A 62 32.68 -25.41 -14.17
C PHE A 62 33.92 -25.34 -13.26
N PRO A 63 34.73 -26.41 -13.16
CA PRO A 63 35.99 -26.38 -12.44
C PRO A 63 36.85 -25.20 -12.93
N SER A 64 37.30 -24.38 -11.99
CA SER A 64 38.07 -23.16 -12.22
C SER A 64 39.46 -23.46 -12.76
N TYR A 65 39.57 -23.79 -14.05
CA TYR A 65 40.88 -23.91 -14.70
C TYR A 65 41.28 -22.66 -15.47
N HIS A 66 40.37 -21.88 -16.06
CA HIS A 66 40.71 -20.58 -16.66
C HIS A 66 39.47 -19.66 -16.75
N GLY A 67 39.45 -18.57 -15.96
CA GLY A 67 38.49 -17.48 -16.10
C GLY A 67 37.24 -17.56 -15.22
N THR A 68 36.67 -16.40 -14.92
CA THR A 68 35.40 -16.24 -14.21
C THR A 68 34.30 -16.98 -14.99
N PRO A 69 33.50 -17.87 -14.39
CA PRO A 69 32.47 -18.61 -15.10
C PRO A 69 31.46 -17.64 -15.73
N GLU A 70 31.27 -17.76 -17.05
CA GLU A 70 30.23 -17.01 -17.77
C GLU A 70 28.84 -17.56 -17.42
N LYS A 71 27.90 -16.66 -17.15
CA LYS A 71 26.50 -17.03 -16.90
C LYS A 71 25.88 -17.54 -18.19
N ALA A 72 25.54 -18.82 -18.26
CA ALA A 72 24.81 -19.37 -19.40
C ALA A 72 23.37 -18.81 -19.42
N PRO A 73 22.91 -18.18 -20.51
CA PRO A 73 21.53 -17.75 -20.62
C PRO A 73 20.61 -18.99 -20.69
N LEU A 74 19.52 -18.97 -19.92
CA LEU A 74 18.50 -20.01 -20.02
C LEU A 74 17.86 -19.99 -21.42
N GLY A 75 17.45 -21.16 -21.93
CA GLY A 75 16.77 -21.28 -23.22
C GLY A 75 15.43 -20.53 -23.30
N LYS A 76 14.88 -20.13 -22.15
CA LYS A 76 13.81 -19.13 -21.99
C LYS A 76 14.14 -18.27 -20.77
N ARG A 77 13.91 -16.96 -20.87
CA ARG A 77 14.09 -16.05 -19.73
C ARG A 77 13.10 -16.40 -18.63
N VAL A 78 13.59 -16.59 -17.42
CA VAL A 78 12.77 -16.85 -16.23
C VAL A 78 13.03 -15.73 -15.25
N PHE A 79 11.97 -15.12 -14.72
CA PHE A 79 12.08 -14.03 -13.76
C PHE A 79 11.56 -14.48 -12.39
N GLN A 80 12.19 -13.99 -11.33
CA GLN A 80 11.66 -14.10 -9.98
C GLN A 80 10.50 -13.13 -9.80
N ASN A 81 9.62 -13.42 -8.83
CA ASN A 81 8.59 -12.47 -8.44
C ASN A 81 9.22 -11.18 -7.90
N SER A 82 8.59 -10.05 -8.20
CA SER A 82 8.96 -8.77 -7.60
C SER A 82 8.32 -8.66 -6.23
N THR A 83 9.15 -8.50 -5.20
CA THR A 83 8.72 -8.31 -3.81
C THR A 83 9.11 -6.93 -3.33
N GLY A 84 8.27 -6.33 -2.49
CA GLY A 84 8.53 -5.01 -1.93
C GLY A 84 7.40 -4.55 -1.02
N SER A 85 7.39 -3.26 -0.69
CA SER A 85 6.34 -2.66 0.12
C SER A 85 6.12 -1.18 -0.17
N TRP A 86 4.94 -0.70 0.18
CA TRP A 86 4.58 0.71 0.18
C TRP A 86 4.09 1.12 1.56
N ASP A 87 4.47 2.32 1.96
CA ASP A 87 4.03 2.92 3.20
C ASP A 87 2.93 3.95 2.93
N PHE A 88 1.86 3.88 3.71
CA PHE A 88 0.74 4.81 3.66
C PHE A 88 0.48 5.41 5.04
N TYR A 89 0.09 6.69 5.09
CA TYR A 89 -0.51 7.28 6.27
C TYR A 89 -2.00 7.48 6.06
N TYR A 90 -2.74 7.45 7.16
CA TYR A 90 -4.18 7.68 7.17
C TYR A 90 -4.51 9.14 7.44
N VAL A 91 -5.56 9.62 6.77
CA VAL A 91 -6.14 10.93 7.00
C VAL A 91 -7.59 10.74 7.47
N ALA A 92 -7.94 11.32 8.61
CA ALA A 92 -9.33 11.38 9.05
C ALA A 92 -10.03 12.53 8.32
N ASP A 93 -11.23 12.29 7.78
CA ASP A 93 -12.05 13.33 7.14
C ASP A 93 -13.39 13.55 7.87
N GLY A 94 -13.59 12.89 9.01
CA GLY A 94 -14.78 13.01 9.85
C GLY A 94 -16.03 12.37 9.26
N VAL A 95 -15.94 11.69 8.11
CA VAL A 95 -17.07 11.05 7.44
C VAL A 95 -17.05 9.54 7.72
N PRO A 96 -18.20 8.91 8.05
CA PRO A 96 -18.29 7.45 8.03
C PRO A 96 -18.18 6.94 6.59
N HIS A 97 -17.16 6.14 6.32
CA HIS A 97 -16.94 5.44 5.06
C HIS A 97 -17.49 4.02 5.08
N SER A 98 -17.83 3.50 6.27
CA SER A 98 -18.42 2.18 6.39
C SER A 98 -19.20 1.95 7.68
N SER A 99 -20.07 0.93 7.68
CA SER A 99 -20.70 0.40 8.89
C SER A 99 -19.71 -0.19 9.90
N TRP A 100 -18.45 -0.40 9.49
CA TRP A 100 -17.38 -0.88 10.37
C TRP A 100 -16.74 0.25 11.16
N ASP A 101 -16.91 1.51 10.76
CA ASP A 101 -16.33 2.65 11.49
C ASP A 101 -16.92 2.74 12.92
N ASP A 102 -18.17 2.27 13.10
CA ASP A 102 -18.78 2.08 14.42
C ASP A 102 -18.24 0.85 15.18
N TYR A 103 -17.72 -0.17 14.49
CA TYR A 103 -17.06 -1.32 15.12
C TYR A 103 -15.78 -0.88 15.83
N GLY A 104 -14.99 0.03 15.23
CA GLY A 104 -13.83 0.60 15.88
C GLY A 104 -14.15 1.44 17.13
N ARG A 105 -15.33 2.07 17.20
CA ARG A 105 -15.79 2.81 18.40
C ARG A 105 -16.06 1.89 19.59
N HIS A 106 -16.51 0.66 19.31
CA HIS A 106 -16.81 -0.35 20.31
C HIS A 106 -15.73 -1.42 20.46
N ALA A 107 -14.65 -1.32 19.67
CA ALA A 107 -13.49 -2.15 19.82
C ALA A 107 -12.79 -1.72 21.11
N MET A 108 -13.01 -2.51 22.17
CA MET A 108 -12.30 -2.39 23.44
C MET A 108 -10.78 -2.39 23.20
N ASP A 109 -10.02 -1.79 24.10
CA ASP A 109 -8.54 -1.66 24.01
C ASP A 109 -7.82 -2.98 23.68
N ASP A 110 -8.41 -4.12 24.07
CA ASP A 110 -7.90 -5.48 23.81
C ASP A 110 -7.77 -5.84 22.32
N VAL A 111 -8.56 -5.25 21.42
CA VAL A 111 -8.48 -5.50 19.98
C VAL A 111 -7.26 -4.80 19.36
N ARG A 112 -6.99 -3.57 19.79
CA ARG A 112 -5.88 -2.76 19.26
C ARG A 112 -4.54 -3.36 19.67
N GLU A 113 -4.41 -3.75 20.94
CA GLU A 113 -3.23 -4.42 21.48
C GLU A 113 -2.96 -5.76 20.76
N ARG A 114 -3.98 -6.61 20.61
CA ARG A 114 -3.84 -7.91 19.92
C ARG A 114 -3.41 -7.79 18.46
N CYS A 115 -3.80 -6.71 17.79
CA CYS A 115 -3.43 -6.45 16.40
C CYS A 115 -2.12 -5.66 16.26
N GLY A 116 -1.47 -5.30 17.37
CA GLY A 116 -0.25 -4.49 17.35
C GLY A 116 -0.46 -3.08 16.78
N ILE A 117 -1.69 -2.56 16.82
CA ILE A 117 -1.97 -1.19 16.37
C ILE A 117 -1.45 -0.24 17.45
N PRO A 118 -0.51 0.66 17.12
CA PRO A 118 0.08 1.53 18.13
C PRO A 118 -0.93 2.56 18.62
N ASP A 119 -0.81 2.93 19.89
CA ASP A 119 -1.61 3.98 20.49
C ASP A 119 -1.20 5.37 20.02
N LYS A 120 -2.12 6.32 20.19
CA LYS A 120 -1.88 7.72 19.85
C LYS A 120 -0.77 8.27 20.75
N THR A 121 0.26 8.87 20.16
CA THR A 121 1.31 9.57 20.92
C THR A 121 0.87 10.99 21.26
N GLU A 122 1.48 11.61 22.27
CA GLU A 122 1.23 13.01 22.60
C GLU A 122 1.45 13.95 21.40
N GLN A 123 2.52 13.70 20.63
CA GLN A 123 2.81 14.42 19.40
C GLN A 123 1.68 14.28 18.37
N SER A 124 1.11 13.09 18.25
CA SER A 124 0.04 12.84 17.30
C SER A 124 -1.27 13.55 17.65
N ILE A 125 -1.62 13.58 18.93
CA ILE A 125 -2.80 14.31 19.44
C ILE A 125 -2.63 15.81 19.18
N ARG A 126 -1.40 16.32 19.32
CA ARG A 126 -1.08 17.73 19.11
C ARG A 126 -1.09 18.14 17.63
N LEU A 127 -0.53 17.32 16.74
CA LEU A 127 -0.33 17.66 15.33
C LEU A 127 -1.50 17.23 14.43
N TYR A 128 -2.22 16.18 14.81
CA TYR A 128 -3.32 15.59 14.03
C TYR A 128 -4.56 15.40 14.93
N PRO A 129 -5.19 16.50 15.39
CA PRO A 129 -6.35 16.42 16.27
C PRO A 129 -7.54 15.72 15.59
N ASP A 130 -7.62 15.77 14.26
CA ASP A 130 -8.54 15.02 13.40
C ASP A 130 -8.38 13.49 13.56
N TRP A 131 -7.16 12.99 13.76
CA TRP A 131 -6.92 11.58 14.10
C TRP A 131 -7.51 11.18 15.46
N SER A 132 -7.75 12.16 16.34
CA SER A 132 -8.44 11.98 17.62
C SER A 132 -9.93 12.30 17.58
N SER A 133 -10.45 12.85 16.48
CA SER A 133 -11.82 13.38 16.41
C SER A 133 -12.90 12.31 16.46
N ARG A 134 -12.60 11.09 16.00
CA ARG A 134 -13.52 9.95 16.05
C ARG A 134 -12.79 8.68 16.45
N GLU A 135 -13.23 8.07 17.53
CA GLU A 135 -12.72 6.77 18.00
C GLU A 135 -13.12 5.68 16.99
N GLY A 136 -12.13 4.94 16.49
CA GLY A 136 -12.36 3.73 15.69
C GLY A 136 -12.11 3.81 14.19
N ASP A 137 -12.09 5.00 13.58
CA ASP A 137 -12.06 5.14 12.11
C ASP A 137 -10.80 4.49 11.48
N TRP A 138 -9.64 4.72 12.09
CA TRP A 138 -8.39 4.08 11.65
C TRP A 138 -8.40 2.55 11.82
N THR A 139 -8.83 2.08 13.00
CA THR A 139 -8.87 0.64 13.32
C THR A 139 -9.80 -0.11 12.36
N SER A 140 -10.92 0.50 11.99
CA SER A 140 -11.90 -0.07 11.05
C SER A 140 -11.35 -0.14 9.63
N THR A 141 -10.64 0.90 9.20
CA THR A 141 -9.93 0.94 7.93
C THR A 141 -8.89 -0.18 7.84
N TYR A 142 -8.07 -0.35 8.89
CA TYR A 142 -7.09 -1.43 9.01
C TYR A 142 -7.74 -2.81 8.87
N PHE A 143 -8.79 -3.11 9.62
CA PHE A 143 -9.47 -4.41 9.56
C PHE A 143 -10.07 -4.69 8.19
N ARG A 144 -10.65 -3.67 7.55
CA ARG A 144 -11.22 -3.81 6.22
C ARG A 144 -10.14 -4.16 5.20
N LEU A 145 -9.01 -3.46 5.22
CA LEU A 145 -7.88 -3.77 4.35
C LEU A 145 -7.35 -5.18 4.61
N MET A 146 -7.12 -5.57 5.87
CA MET A 146 -6.73 -6.93 6.22
C MET A 146 -7.68 -7.96 5.62
N ARG A 147 -8.99 -7.79 5.77
CA ARG A 147 -9.98 -8.72 5.21
C ARG A 147 -9.97 -8.79 3.68
N ILE A 148 -9.64 -7.68 3.02
CA ILE A 148 -9.64 -7.58 1.56
C ILE A 148 -8.39 -8.23 0.96
N ILE A 149 -7.19 -7.91 1.46
CA ILE A 149 -5.94 -8.33 0.80
C ILE A 149 -5.25 -9.51 1.48
N GLN A 150 -5.39 -9.68 2.80
CA GLN A 150 -4.63 -10.69 3.54
C GLN A 150 -4.91 -12.10 3.03
N GLY A 151 -3.87 -12.77 2.54
CA GLY A 151 -3.95 -14.16 2.08
C GLY A 151 -4.71 -14.36 0.76
N ARG A 152 -5.03 -13.30 0.02
CA ARG A 152 -5.75 -13.39 -1.25
C ARG A 152 -4.85 -13.05 -2.44
N GLU A 153 -5.11 -13.72 -3.57
CA GLU A 153 -4.61 -13.23 -4.85
C GLU A 153 -5.39 -11.99 -5.27
N CYS A 154 -4.67 -11.01 -5.81
CA CYS A 154 -5.21 -9.77 -6.30
C CYS A 154 -4.50 -9.33 -7.58
N GLU A 155 -5.22 -8.54 -8.37
CA GLU A 155 -4.62 -7.74 -9.43
C GLU A 155 -4.54 -6.30 -8.91
N VAL A 156 -3.34 -5.74 -8.86
CA VAL A 156 -3.10 -4.37 -8.42
C VAL A 156 -2.89 -3.50 -9.64
N ARG A 157 -3.79 -2.54 -9.81
CA ARG A 157 -3.67 -1.51 -10.83
C ARG A 157 -3.04 -0.26 -10.20
N MET A 158 -1.99 0.21 -10.83
CA MET A 158 -1.24 1.40 -10.44
C MET A 158 -1.31 2.44 -11.55
N GLU A 159 -1.63 3.67 -11.18
CA GLU A 159 -1.48 4.83 -12.07
C GLU A 159 -0.06 5.36 -11.95
N LEU A 160 0.77 5.07 -12.95
CA LEU A 160 2.13 5.58 -13.09
C LEU A 160 2.07 6.96 -13.72
N GLY A 161 2.51 7.96 -12.94
CA GLY A 161 2.90 9.31 -13.36
C GLY A 161 2.28 9.87 -14.64
N GLY A 162 1.21 10.65 -14.49
CA GLY A 162 0.86 11.70 -15.45
C GLY A 162 1.44 13.03 -14.95
N THR A 163 2.33 13.65 -15.72
CA THR A 163 2.73 15.04 -15.47
C THR A 163 1.79 15.98 -16.23
N VAL A 164 1.92 17.30 -16.08
CA VAL A 164 1.23 18.27 -16.95
C VAL A 164 1.55 18.03 -18.44
N LEU A 165 2.64 17.30 -18.73
CA LEU A 165 3.19 17.05 -20.06
C LEU A 165 3.10 15.58 -20.50
N SER A 166 2.63 14.66 -19.65
CA SER A 166 2.58 13.22 -19.98
C SER A 166 1.27 12.60 -19.54
N THR A 167 0.68 11.81 -20.42
CA THR A 167 -0.53 11.03 -20.11
C THR A 167 -0.21 10.03 -19.01
N ALA A 168 -1.08 9.92 -18.01
CA ALA A 168 -0.97 8.91 -16.97
C ALA A 168 -0.97 7.51 -17.61
N GLN A 169 0.03 6.70 -17.29
CA GLN A 169 0.06 5.31 -17.71
C GLN A 169 -0.51 4.44 -16.60
N THR A 170 -1.23 3.39 -16.96
CA THR A 170 -1.74 2.43 -15.99
C THR A 170 -1.04 1.11 -16.19
N ARG A 171 -0.54 0.52 -15.11
CA ARG A 171 0.05 -0.82 -15.13
C ARG A 171 -0.62 -1.72 -14.11
N SER A 172 -0.97 -2.93 -14.54
CA SER A 172 -1.55 -3.97 -13.67
C SER A 172 -0.49 -5.01 -13.34
N TYR A 173 -0.52 -5.48 -12.09
CA TYR A 173 0.33 -6.56 -11.59
C TYR A 173 -0.53 -7.61 -10.93
N LYS A 174 -0.25 -8.89 -11.15
CA LYS A 174 -0.95 -10.01 -10.50
C LYS A 174 -0.07 -10.60 -9.42
N GLY A 175 -0.65 -10.88 -8.25
CA GLY A 175 0.05 -11.59 -7.19
C GLY A 175 -0.66 -11.45 -5.85
N ARG A 176 0.12 -11.30 -4.78
CA ARG A 176 -0.40 -11.20 -3.41
C ARG A 176 0.01 -9.87 -2.79
N CYS A 177 -0.88 -9.31 -1.98
CA CYS A 177 -0.60 -8.16 -1.14
C CYS A 177 -1.05 -8.46 0.29
N TRP A 178 -0.36 -7.91 1.27
CA TRP A 178 -0.71 -8.06 2.68
C TRP A 178 -0.25 -6.86 3.49
N ILE A 179 -0.87 -6.63 4.63
CA ILE A 179 -0.36 -5.63 5.57
C ILE A 179 0.75 -6.31 6.37
N SER A 180 1.96 -5.76 6.29
CA SER A 180 3.14 -6.33 6.94
C SER A 180 3.54 -5.60 8.20
N ASN A 181 3.14 -4.32 8.35
CA ASN A 181 3.47 -3.53 9.53
C ASN A 181 2.47 -2.38 9.74
N VAL A 182 2.32 -1.98 11.01
CA VAL A 182 1.64 -0.76 11.42
C VAL A 182 2.45 -0.12 12.54
N LYS A 183 2.81 1.16 12.38
CA LYS A 183 3.64 1.89 13.36
C LYS A 183 3.28 3.36 13.41
N ASN A 184 3.63 4.04 14.48
CA ASN A 184 3.64 5.50 14.49
C ASN A 184 4.91 5.99 13.80
N GLY A 185 4.74 6.86 12.81
CA GLY A 185 5.81 7.64 12.20
C GLY A 185 6.38 8.66 13.19
N ASN A 186 7.61 9.09 12.95
CA ASN A 186 8.28 10.11 13.76
C ASN A 186 7.59 11.49 13.69
N ASP A 187 6.74 11.69 12.69
CA ASP A 187 5.91 12.87 12.51
C ASP A 187 4.61 12.82 13.34
N GLY A 188 4.32 11.68 13.98
CA GLY A 188 3.11 11.45 14.78
C GLY A 188 1.95 10.81 14.00
N ARG A 189 2.09 10.50 12.71
CA ARG A 189 1.04 9.80 11.94
C ARG A 189 1.11 8.30 12.13
N VAL A 190 0.00 7.58 11.99
CA VAL A 190 0.10 6.11 11.81
C VAL A 190 0.48 5.82 10.38
N THR A 191 1.53 5.04 10.22
CA THR A 191 1.97 4.47 8.96
C THR A 191 1.60 2.99 8.91
N LEU A 192 0.99 2.58 7.80
CA LEU A 192 0.71 1.20 7.45
C LEU A 192 1.55 0.81 6.24
N THR A 193 2.21 -0.34 6.36
CA THR A 193 3.02 -0.91 5.30
C THR A 193 2.24 -2.02 4.59
N ILE A 194 1.99 -1.84 3.30
CA ILE A 194 1.44 -2.87 2.42
C ILE A 194 2.59 -3.52 1.65
N SER A 195 2.86 -4.79 1.92
CA SER A 195 3.82 -5.59 1.18
C SER A 195 3.17 -6.28 -0.01
N TYR A 196 3.97 -6.58 -1.03
CA TYR A 196 3.54 -7.27 -2.23
C TYR A 196 4.54 -8.35 -2.67
N ASP A 197 4.01 -9.32 -3.41
CA ASP A 197 4.72 -10.39 -4.11
C ASP A 197 4.02 -10.58 -5.47
N PHE A 198 4.56 -9.98 -6.52
CA PHE A 198 3.96 -9.95 -7.85
C PHE A 198 4.68 -10.86 -8.83
N GLN A 199 3.88 -11.48 -9.70
CA GLN A 199 4.36 -12.31 -10.79
C GLN A 199 4.89 -11.44 -11.94
N PRO A 200 5.93 -11.90 -12.65
CA PRO A 200 6.40 -11.25 -13.86
C PRO A 200 5.27 -11.06 -14.89
N PRO A 201 5.13 -9.86 -15.47
CA PRO A 201 4.17 -9.62 -16.55
C PRO A 201 4.40 -10.54 -17.75
N ALA A 202 3.33 -10.93 -18.44
CA ALA A 202 3.41 -11.87 -19.56
C ALA A 202 4.28 -11.37 -20.73
N ASP A 203 4.35 -10.05 -20.93
CA ASP A 203 5.21 -9.38 -21.92
C ASP A 203 6.71 -9.48 -21.60
N MET A 204 7.10 -9.80 -20.36
CA MET A 204 8.50 -10.05 -20.00
C MET A 204 8.94 -11.50 -20.23
N LEU A 205 8.00 -12.42 -20.44
CA LEU A 205 8.24 -13.87 -20.54
C LEU A 205 8.35 -14.37 -22.00
N SER A 206 8.18 -13.48 -22.99
CA SER A 206 8.32 -13.74 -24.43
C SER A 206 9.75 -13.50 -24.92
#